data_AF-A0A9E5TEX3-F1
#
_entry.id   AF-A0A9E5TEX3-F1
#
_cell.length_a   1.000
_cell.length_b   1.000
_cell.length_c   1.000
_cell.angle_alpha   90.00
_cell.angle_beta   90.00
_cell.angle_gamma   90.00
#
_symmetry.space_group_name_H-M   'P 1'
#
loop_
_entity.id
_entity.type
_entity.pdbx_description
1 polymer ?
#
loop_
_entity_poly.entity_id
_entity_poly.type
_entity_poly.pdbx_seq_one_letter_code
_entity_poly.pdbx_strand_id
1 'polypeptide(L)' 'AMESALGYDTDILVEEFVSGKEITAAIIGNTSPRVLPLVEIVPKSGFYDYHAKYIAPDTDKIVPARLSTEVA' A
#
# COMPACT_ATOMS: atom_id res chain seq x y z
N ALA A 1 -9.67 2.31 -18.57
CA ALA A 1 -9.26 1.57 -17.35
C ALA A 1 -9.66 0.10 -17.45
N MET A 2 -10.94 -0.24 -17.59
CA MET A 2 -11.40 -1.64 -17.70
C MET A 2 -10.78 -2.40 -18.88
N GLU A 3 -10.75 -1.81 -20.08
CA GLU A 3 -10.08 -2.43 -21.25
C GLU A 3 -8.60 -2.73 -20.99
N SER A 4 -7.91 -1.85 -20.27
CA SER A 4 -6.52 -2.07 -19.89
C SER A 4 -6.37 -3.18 -18.85
N ALA A 5 -7.32 -3.32 -17.91
CA ALA A 5 -7.32 -4.37 -16.90
C ALA A 5 -7.55 -5.76 -17.53
N LEU A 6 -8.42 -5.84 -18.56
CA LEU A 6 -8.66 -7.07 -19.34
C LEU A 6 -7.43 -7.57 -20.11
N GLY A 7 -6.38 -6.75 -20.22
CA GLY A 7 -5.07 -7.18 -20.72
C GLY A 7 -4.27 -8.04 -19.74
N TYR A 8 -4.66 -8.08 -18.45
CA TYR A 8 -3.93 -8.79 -17.39
C TYR A 8 -4.72 -9.96 -16.79
N ASP A 9 -6.05 -9.90 -16.76
CA ASP A 9 -6.93 -10.96 -16.26
C ASP A 9 -8.29 -10.91 -16.99
N THR A 10 -9.05 -12.01 -16.98
CA THR A 10 -10.41 -12.08 -17.54
C THR A 10 -11.47 -11.50 -16.60
N ASP A 11 -11.18 -11.48 -15.30
CA ASP A 11 -12.05 -10.92 -14.27
C ASP A 11 -11.54 -9.54 -13.82
N ILE A 12 -12.46 -8.62 -13.55
CA ILE A 12 -12.14 -7.27 -13.06
C ILE A 12 -12.81 -7.05 -11.70
N LEU A 13 -12.02 -6.66 -10.70
CA LEU A 13 -12.52 -6.16 -9.42
C LEU A 13 -12.64 -4.63 -9.49
N VAL A 14 -13.82 -4.11 -9.12
CA VAL A 14 -14.08 -2.67 -9.02
C VAL A 14 -14.37 -2.33 -7.56
N GLU A 15 -13.59 -1.42 -6.99
CA GLU A 15 -13.69 -1.01 -5.59
C GLU A 15 -13.98 0.50 -5.49
N GLU A 16 -14.67 0.89 -4.41
CA GLU A 16 -14.81 2.30 -4.07
C GLU A 16 -13.45 2.88 -3.65
N PHE A 17 -13.11 4.05 -4.16
CA PHE A 17 -11.88 4.72 -3.77
C PHE A 17 -11.98 5.27 -2.34
N VAL A 18 -11.09 4.79 -1.47
CA VAL A 18 -10.96 5.30 -0.10
C VAL A 18 -9.76 6.23 -0.01
N SER A 19 -10.00 7.51 0.28
CA SER A 19 -8.92 8.47 0.56
C SER A 19 -8.40 8.30 1.98
N GLY A 20 -7.07 8.30 2.17
CA GLY A 20 -6.49 8.20 3.50
C GLY A 20 -5.01 7.84 3.50
N LYS A 21 -4.53 7.35 4.66
CA LYS A 21 -3.17 6.82 4.82
C LYS A 21 -3.14 5.38 4.33
N GLU A 22 -2.14 5.04 3.53
CA GLU A 22 -1.85 3.66 3.14
C GLU A 22 -0.86 3.04 4.13
N ILE A 23 -1.28 1.97 4.81
CA ILE A 23 -0.50 1.29 5.84
C ILE A 23 -0.21 -0.14 5.41
N THR A 24 1.07 -0.54 5.45
CA THR A 24 1.50 -1.91 5.17
C THR A 24 2.03 -2.59 6.44
N ALA A 25 1.55 -3.81 6.70
CA ALA A 25 2.03 -4.67 7.78
C ALA A 25 2.67 -5.93 7.20
N ALA A 26 3.98 -6.11 7.42
CA ALA A 26 4.66 -7.34 7.03
C ALA A 26 4.56 -8.38 8.15
N ILE A 27 4.21 -9.62 7.81
CA ILE A 27 4.13 -10.74 8.75
C ILE A 27 5.20 -11.76 8.36
N ILE A 28 5.97 -12.25 9.33
CA ILE A 28 7.02 -13.24 9.11
C ILE A 28 6.95 -14.37 10.13
N GLY A 29 7.20 -15.60 9.67
CA GLY A 29 7.16 -16.81 10.48
C GLY A 29 6.05 -17.76 10.04
N ASN A 30 6.29 -19.06 10.21
CA ASN A 30 5.34 -20.11 9.82
C ASN A 30 4.44 -20.46 11.01
N THR A 31 4.96 -21.24 11.97
CA THR A 31 4.22 -21.74 13.13
C THR A 31 4.05 -20.69 14.23
N SER A 32 4.90 -19.66 14.24
CA SER A 32 4.82 -18.53 15.17
C SER A 32 5.02 -17.24 14.38
N PRO A 33 3.97 -16.74 13.70
CA PRO A 33 4.04 -15.52 12.91
C PRO A 33 4.17 -14.30 13.83
N ARG A 34 5.01 -13.35 13.42
CA ARG A 34 5.13 -12.04 14.07
C ARG A 34 4.91 -10.92 13.07
N VAL A 35 4.23 -9.87 13.52
CA VAL A 35 4.04 -8.64 12.76
C VAL A 35 5.31 -7.78 12.90
N LEU A 36 5.80 -7.26 11.79
CA LEU A 36 6.89 -6.27 11.75
C LEU A 36 6.32 -4.85 11.90
N PRO A 37 7.14 -3.83 12.21
CA PRO A 37 6.66 -2.46 12.33
C PRO A 37 5.83 -2.01 11.13
N LEU A 38 4.69 -1.38 11.41
CA LEU A 38 3.81 -0.84 10.37
C LEU A 38 4.55 0.23 9.56
N VAL A 39 4.32 0.23 8.26
CA VAL A 39 4.90 1.18 7.31
C VAL A 39 3.79 2.07 6.76
N GLU A 40 3.94 3.38 6.90
CA GLU A 40 3.09 4.36 6.20
C GLU A 40 3.72 4.68 4.84
N ILE A 41 2.98 4.45 3.76
CA ILE A 41 3.40 4.75 2.39
C ILE A 41 2.84 6.12 1.99
N VAL A 42 3.71 7.05 1.63
CA VAL A 42 3.33 8.43 1.29
C VAL A 42 3.85 8.79 -0.11
N PRO A 43 3.08 8.49 -1.17
CA PRO A 43 3.40 8.92 -2.53
C PRO A 43 3.19 10.43 -2.67
N LYS A 44 4.17 11.15 -3.24
CA LYS A 44 4.04 12.60 -3.51
C LYS A 44 3.10 12.91 -4.67
N SER A 45 2.86 11.95 -5.56
CA SER A 45 1.95 12.04 -6.71
C SER A 45 0.48 11.74 -6.35
N GLY A 46 0.19 11.39 -5.09
CA GLY A 46 -1.16 11.16 -4.58
C GLY A 46 -1.70 9.72 -4.72
N PHE A 47 -1.19 8.91 -5.66
CA PHE A 47 -1.54 7.49 -5.78
C PHE A 47 -0.29 6.62 -5.84
N TYR A 48 -0.33 5.45 -5.19
CA TYR A 48 0.81 4.53 -5.16
C TYR A 48 0.86 3.60 -6.38
N ASP A 49 1.09 4.21 -7.55
CA ASP A 49 1.22 3.47 -8.82
C ASP A 49 2.62 2.87 -9.04
N TYR A 50 2.82 2.24 -10.19
CA TYR A 50 4.11 1.67 -10.59
C TYR A 50 5.25 2.71 -10.57
N HIS A 51 4.98 3.94 -11.01
CA HIS A 51 5.99 4.99 -11.08
C HIS A 51 6.42 5.44 -9.68
N ALA A 52 5.46 5.69 -8.79
CA ALA A 52 5.70 6.02 -7.38
C ALA A 52 6.42 4.87 -6.64
N LYS A 53 6.14 3.63 -7.03
CA LYS A 53 6.73 2.44 -6.40
C LYS A 53 8.18 2.16 -6.81
N TYR A 54 8.54 2.41 -8.07
CA TYR A 54 9.80 1.93 -8.64
C TYR A 54 10.65 2.95 -9.38
N ILE A 55 10.05 4.01 -9.94
CA ILE A 55 10.75 4.92 -10.86
C ILE A 55 11.20 6.17 -10.13
N ALA A 56 10.32 6.80 -9.37
CA ALA A 56 10.64 8.06 -8.71
C ALA A 56 11.05 7.87 -7.24
N PRO A 57 11.96 8.71 -6.71
CA PRO A 57 12.29 8.77 -5.29
C PRO A 57 11.20 9.52 -4.50
N ASP A 58 9.95 9.50 -4.98
CA ASP A 58 8.88 10.38 -4.58
C ASP A 58 7.88 9.70 -3.64
N THR A 59 8.20 8.53 -3.12
CA THR A 59 7.42 7.87 -2.06
C THR A 59 8.23 7.80 -0.77
N ASP A 60 7.78 8.53 0.25
CA ASP A 60 8.33 8.41 1.60
C ASP A 60 7.74 7.17 2.28
N LYS A 61 8.60 6.41 2.98
CA LYS A 61 8.22 5.22 3.75
C LYS A 61 8.55 5.46 5.22
N ILE A 62 7.53 5.71 6.02
CA ILE A 62 7.72 6.10 7.42
C ILE A 62 7.52 4.87 8.30
N VAL A 63 8.56 4.57 9.10
CA VAL A 63 8.60 3.40 9.99
C VAL A 63 9.07 3.84 11.38
N PRO A 64 8.28 3.66 12.45
CA PRO A 64 6.90 3.13 12.44
C PRO A 64 5.90 4.13 11.83
N ALA A 65 4.81 3.62 11.26
CA ALA A 65 3.71 4.42 10.73
C ALA A 65 3.18 5.43 11.77
N ARG A 66 2.82 6.65 11.34
CA ARG A 66 2.33 7.69 12.24
C ARG A 66 0.84 7.50 12.51
N LEU A 67 0.51 6.63 13.44
CA LEU A 67 -0.86 6.35 13.89
C LEU A 67 -1.07 6.89 15.30
N SER A 68 -2.30 7.31 15.62
CA SER A 68 -2.67 7.62 17.00
C SER A 68 -2.72 6.33 17.82
N THR A 69 -2.59 6.43 19.14
CA THR A 69 -2.69 5.28 20.06
C THR A 69 -4.04 4.56 20.02
N GLU A 70 -5.09 5.20 19.51
CA GLU A 70 -6.40 4.59 19.33
C GLU A 70 -6.45 3.68 18.10
N VAL A 71 -5.61 3.93 17.10
CA VAL A 71 -5.61 3.27 15.79
C VAL A 71 -4.39 2.35 15.58
N ALA A 72 -3.34 2.52 16.39
CA ALA A 72 -2.11 1.71 16.38
C ALA A 72 -2.29 0.38 17.11
#